data_AF-A0A7Y6BWA7-F1
#
_entry.id   AF-A0A7Y6BWA7-F1
#
_cell.length_a   1.000
_cell.length_b   1.000
_cell.length_c   1.000
_cell.angle_alpha   90.00
_cell.angle_beta   90.00
_cell.angle_gamma   90.00
#
_symmetry.space_group_name_H-M   'P 1'
#
loop_
_entity.id
_entity.type
_entity.pdbx_description
1 polymer ?
#
loop_
_entity_poly.entity_id
_entity_poly.type
_entity_poly.pdbx_seq_one_letter_code
_entity_poly.pdbx_strand_id
1 'polypeptide(L)' 'MKEVEWHKEHIELNRQELRRLVQNHGMQHHKVLLQSRILDELINNHYKMNAVSKCETL' A
#
# COMPACT_ATOMS: atom_id res chain seq x y z
N MET A 1 1.72 -12.96 13.87
CA MET A 1 0.78 -13.11 12.72
C MET A 1 -0.22 -11.96 12.56
N LYS A 2 -0.66 -11.26 13.62
CA LYS A 2 -1.64 -10.15 13.52
C LYS A 2 -1.16 -8.93 12.69
N GLU A 3 0.13 -8.61 12.72
CA GLU A 3 0.66 -7.44 11.98
C GLU A 3 0.62 -7.58 10.45
N VAL A 4 0.80 -8.79 9.93
CA VAL A 4 0.79 -9.05 8.49
C VAL A 4 -0.62 -8.91 7.93
N GLU A 5 -1.62 -9.35 8.68
CA GLU A 5 -3.03 -9.24 8.31
C GLU A 5 -3.48 -7.77 8.31
N TRP A 6 -3.11 -7.02 9.35
CA TRP A 6 -3.38 -5.58 9.42
C TRP A 6 -2.77 -4.80 8.26
N HIS A 7 -1.51 -5.09 7.90
CA HIS A 7 -0.86 -4.44 6.76
C HIS A 7 -1.55 -4.76 5.42
N LYS A 8 -1.99 -6.00 5.21
CA LYS A 8 -2.73 -6.37 4.00
C LYS A 8 -4.06 -5.65 3.89
N GLU A 9 -4.81 -5.58 4.98
CA GLU A 9 -6.10 -4.90 5.02
C GLU A 9 -5.94 -3.40 4.74
N HIS A 10 -4.90 -2.78 5.33
CA HIS A 10 -4.61 -1.37 5.11
C HIS A 10 -4.17 -1.07 3.66
N ILE A 11 -3.42 -1.98 3.01
CA ILE A 11 -3.10 -1.89 1.59
C ILE A 11 -4.36 -1.99 0.73
N GLU A 12 -5.28 -2.91 1.04
CA GLU A 12 -6.51 -3.07 0.24
C GLU A 12 -7.44 -1.86 0.36
N LEU A 13 -7.58 -1.27 1.55
CA LEU A 13 -8.32 -0.02 1.75
C LEU A 13 -7.74 1.11 0.89
N ASN A 14 -6.41 1.29 0.89
CA ASN A 14 -5.76 2.31 0.07
C ASN A 14 -5.91 2.04 -1.44
N ARG A 15 -5.96 0.77 -1.87
CA ARG A 15 -6.27 0.39 -3.27
C ARG A 15 -7.69 0.75 -3.66
N GLN A 16 -8.66 0.55 -2.77
CA GLN A 16 -10.06 0.93 -3.03
C GLN A 16 -10.21 2.45 -3.13
N GLU A 17 -9.57 3.20 -2.23
CA GLU A 17 -9.59 4.65 -2.25
C GLU A 17 -8.95 5.21 -3.54
N LEU A 18 -7.81 4.66 -3.96
CA LEU A 18 -7.16 5.05 -5.22
C LEU A 18 -8.09 4.78 -6.42
N ARG A 19 -8.77 3.62 -6.46
CA ARG A 19 -9.76 3.31 -7.51
C ARG A 19 -10.91 4.32 -7.55
N ARG A 20 -11.45 4.71 -6.38
CA ARG A 20 -12.49 5.75 -6.29
C ARG A 20 -11.99 7.10 -6.79
N LEU A 21 -10.78 7.51 -6.41
CA LEU A 21 -10.20 8.78 -6.86
C LEU A 21 -9.96 8.79 -8.38
N VAL A 22 -9.49 7.68 -8.95
CA VAL A 22 -9.30 7.54 -10.41
C VAL A 22 -10.64 7.65 -11.13
N GLN A 23 -11.69 7.00 -10.62
CA GLN A 23 -13.03 7.08 -11.20
C GLN A 23 -13.62 8.50 -11.14
N ASN A 24 -13.42 9.21 -10.03
CA ASN A 24 -14.02 10.52 -9.82
C ASN A 24 -13.25 11.68 -10.47
N HIS A 25 -11.92 11.58 -10.56
CA HIS A 25 -11.07 12.70 -10.96
C HIS A 25 -10.17 12.41 -12.18
N GLY A 26 -10.02 11.15 -12.56
CA GLY A 26 -9.10 10.71 -13.60
C GLY A 26 -7.67 10.47 -13.09
N MET A 27 -6.92 9.67 -13.85
CA MET A 27 -5.62 9.12 -13.44
C MET A 27 -4.54 10.18 -13.18
N GLN A 28 -4.60 11.32 -13.86
CA GLN A 28 -3.60 12.40 -13.75
C GLN A 28 -3.92 13.42 -12.66
N HIS A 29 -5.01 13.25 -11.93
CA HIS A 29 -5.39 14.20 -10.89
C HIS A 29 -4.39 14.16 -9.71
N HIS A 30 -4.03 15.32 -9.17
CA HIS A 30 -3.03 15.43 -8.10
C HIS A 30 -3.33 14.54 -6.89
N LYS A 31 -4.60 14.38 -6.52
CA LYS A 31 -5.02 13.48 -5.42
C LYS A 31 -4.77 12.01 -5.74
N VAL A 32 -4.95 11.60 -6.99
CA VAL A 32 -4.69 10.23 -7.44
C VAL A 32 -3.18 9.96 -7.41
N LEU A 33 -2.37 10.89 -7.90
CA LEU A 33 -0.92 10.76 -7.89
C LEU A 33 -0.36 10.70 -6.45
N LEU A 34 -0.86 11.55 -5.56
CA LEU A 34 -0.46 11.55 -4.15
C LEU A 34 -0.86 10.24 -3.46
N GLN A 35 -2.11 9.79 -3.66
CA GLN A 35 -2.61 8.54 -3.07
C GLN A 35 -1.85 7.32 -3.62
N SER A 36 -1.46 7.33 -4.90
CA SER A 36 -0.63 6.27 -5.48
C SER A 36 0.72 6.17 -4.78
N ARG A 37 1.39 7.31 -4.56
CA ARG A 37 2.69 7.34 -3.87
C ARG A 37 2.58 6.78 -2.44
N ILE A 38 1.54 7.16 -1.71
CA ILE A 38 1.29 6.65 -0.34
C ILE A 38 1.10 5.13 -0.36
N LEU A 39 0.32 4.62 -1.32
CA LEU A 39 0.11 3.18 -1.48
C LEU A 39 1.41 2.44 -1.83
N ASP A 40 2.25 2.98 -2.71
CA ASP A 40 3.56 2.42 -3.05
C ASP A 40 4.51 2.38 -1.84
N GLU A 41 4.55 3.44 -1.03
CA GLU A 41 5.36 3.47 0.20
C GLU A 41 4.87 2.44 1.23
N LEU A 42 3.56 2.30 1.42
CA LEU A 42 2.97 1.28 2.30
C LEU A 42 3.31 -0.15 1.84
N ILE A 43 3.20 -0.42 0.54
CA ILE A 43 3.55 -1.71 -0.04
C ILE A 43 5.05 -2.01 0.14
N ASN A 44 5.91 -1.05 -0.15
CA ASN A 44 7.35 -1.20 0.01
C ASN A 44 7.75 -1.44 1.47
N ASN A 45 7.13 -0.76 2.42
CA ASN A 45 7.39 -0.98 3.84
C ASN A 45 6.96 -2.37 4.29
N HIS A 46 5.78 -2.85 3.84
CA HIS A 46 5.35 -4.22 4.09
C HIS A 46 6.33 -5.25 3.50
N TYR A 47 6.82 -5.05 2.28
CA TYR A 47 7.83 -5.93 1.69
C TYR A 47 9.16 -5.88 2.45
N LYS A 48 9.62 -4.70 2.88
CA LYS A 48 10.84 -4.57 3.69
C LYS A 48 10.73 -5.31 5.02
N MET A 49 9.63 -5.13 5.75
CA MET A 49 9.39 -5.85 7.00
C MET A 49 9.40 -7.37 6.79
N ASN A 50 8.74 -7.84 5.72
CA ASN A 50 8.69 -9.26 5.39
C ASN A 50 10.04 -9.81 4.88
N ALA A 51 10.88 -8.97 4.25
CA ALA A 51 12.23 -9.33 3.81
C ALA A 51 13.20 -9.42 5.00
N VAL A 52 13.12 -8.50 5.96
CA VAL A 52 13.92 -8.54 7.19
C VAL A 52 13.59 -9.78 8.02
N SER A 53 12.31 -10.13 8.17
CA SER A 53 11.90 -11.36 8.86
C SER A 53 12.37 -12.67 8.19
N LYS A 54 12.75 -12.63 6.90
CA LYS A 54 13.35 -13.79 6.21
C LYS A 54 14.86 -13.91 6.37
N CYS A 55 15.55 -12.83 6.77
CA CYS A 55 17.01 -12.83 6.97
C CYS A 55 17.44 -13.30 8.37
N GLU A 56 16.56 -13.32 9.38
CA GLU A 56 16.89 -13.82 10.73
C GLU A 56 16.75 -15.35 10.88
N THR A 57 16.57 -16.09 9.79
CA THR A 57 16.40 -17.57 9.81
C THR A 57 17.40 -18.33 8.93
N LEU A 58 18.60 -17.77 8.71
CA LEU A 58 19.73 -18.47 8.07
C LEU A 58 20.96 -18.48 8.99
#